data_AF-A0A2D6WPT4-F1
#
_entry.id   AF-A0A2D6WPT4-F1
#
_cell.length_a   1.000
_cell.length_b   1.000
_cell.length_c   1.000
_cell.angle_alpha   90.00
_cell.angle_beta   90.00
_cell.angle_gamma   90.00
#
_symmetry.space_group_name_H-M   'P 1'
#
loop_
_entity.id
_entity.type
_entity.pdbx_description
1 polymer ?
#
loop_
_entity_poly.entity_id
_entity_poly.type
_entity_poly.pdbx_seq_one_letter_code
_entity_poly.pdbx_strand_id
1 'polypeptide(L)'
;MGENIPSLSDLRSSRYVKRSKHSISGITHGRIWERTVVMHSKKCKGKCGPTCLKNKQHTLRISEAFAKALKSKTGPKERRSSRVPGSTPDDSYIQPGQRAKGLPHQLRRHMCLLFEMSNERIQRMLEDDMEYKPKKGKVTVGIVMPTLSEAVDELYCWLIKSNPDLRFHPALKRRWAPTVCRLMEMHWKLMHSN
;
A
#
# COMPACT_ATOMS: atom_id res chain seq x y z
N MET A 1 23.20 7.39 -4.38
CA MET A 1 21.98 7.18 -3.55
C MET A 1 21.12 6.14 -4.23
N GLY A 2 20.63 5.15 -3.51
CA GLY A 2 19.80 4.08 -4.06
C GLY A 2 18.31 4.44 -4.08
N GLU A 3 17.57 3.76 -4.94
CA GLU A 3 16.11 3.77 -4.91
C GLU A 3 15.61 2.77 -3.88
N ASN A 4 14.54 3.11 -3.15
CA ASN A 4 13.91 2.16 -2.25
C ASN A 4 13.04 1.16 -3.04
N ILE A 5 13.61 0.00 -3.34
CA ILE A 5 12.97 -1.10 -4.08
C ILE A 5 12.95 -2.32 -3.14
N PRO A 6 11.88 -2.54 -2.36
CA PRO A 6 11.79 -3.69 -1.47
C PRO A 6 11.43 -4.99 -2.21
N SER A 7 11.96 -6.11 -1.74
CA SER A 7 11.49 -7.45 -2.09
C SER A 7 10.08 -7.73 -1.55
N LEU A 8 9.44 -8.81 -1.97
CA LEU A 8 8.13 -9.21 -1.43
C LEU A 8 8.23 -9.54 0.06
N SER A 9 9.34 -10.17 0.48
CA SER A 9 9.61 -10.47 1.89
C SER A 9 9.79 -9.20 2.73
N ASP A 10 10.47 -8.18 2.21
CA ASP A 10 10.62 -6.88 2.86
C ASP A 10 9.25 -6.24 3.11
N LEU A 11 8.37 -6.27 2.12
CA LEU A 11 7.02 -5.69 2.22
C LEU A 11 6.15 -6.37 3.28
N ARG A 12 6.44 -7.62 3.65
CA ARG A 12 5.76 -8.38 4.72
C ARG A 12 6.43 -8.23 6.09
N SER A 13 7.61 -7.61 6.14
CA SER A 13 8.35 -7.41 7.38
C SER A 13 7.79 -6.26 8.21
N SER A 14 8.13 -6.25 9.50
CA SER A 14 7.79 -5.16 10.43
C SER A 14 8.37 -3.79 10.04
N ARG A 15 9.32 -3.77 9.10
CA ARG A 15 9.91 -2.55 8.54
C ARG A 15 8.89 -1.78 7.69
N TYR A 16 8.10 -2.49 6.88
CA TYR A 16 7.10 -1.92 5.99
C TYR A 16 5.69 -2.01 6.57
N VAL A 17 5.43 -2.97 7.46
CA VAL A 17 4.12 -3.25 8.02
C VAL A 17 4.10 -3.05 9.53
N LYS A 18 3.08 -2.36 10.03
CA LYS A 18 2.78 -2.25 11.45
C LYS A 18 1.54 -3.03 11.77
N ARG A 19 1.66 -4.04 12.62
CA ARG A 19 0.52 -4.79 13.16
C ARG A 19 0.03 -4.09 14.42
N SER A 20 -1.26 -3.76 14.47
CA SER A 20 -1.89 -3.08 15.60
C SER A 20 -3.22 -3.72 15.94
N LYS A 21 -3.34 -4.18 17.19
CA LYS A 21 -4.57 -4.76 17.76
C LYS A 21 -5.76 -3.78 17.71
N HIS A 22 -5.49 -2.47 17.66
CA HIS A 22 -6.52 -1.42 17.69
C HIS A 22 -6.93 -0.93 16.30
N SER A 23 -6.43 -1.53 15.22
CA SER A 23 -6.86 -1.20 13.86
C SER A 23 -7.88 -2.23 13.36
N ILE A 24 -8.93 -1.78 12.68
CA ILE A 24 -10.02 -2.64 12.16
C ILE A 24 -9.47 -3.78 11.28
N SER A 25 -8.38 -3.54 10.54
CA SER A 25 -7.73 -4.56 9.71
C SER A 25 -6.55 -5.27 10.39
N GLY A 26 -6.24 -4.95 11.64
CA GLY A 26 -5.04 -5.44 12.34
C GLY A 26 -3.70 -4.88 11.79
N ILE A 27 -3.71 -4.17 10.66
CA ILE A 27 -2.52 -3.82 9.88
C ILE A 27 -2.58 -2.38 9.34
N THR A 28 -1.45 -1.66 9.43
CA THR A 28 -1.21 -0.36 8.80
C THR A 28 0.19 -0.27 8.20
N HIS A 29 0.42 0.67 7.29
CA HIS A 29 1.74 0.89 6.70
C HIS A 29 2.72 1.52 7.70
N GLY A 30 4.00 1.16 7.58
CA GLY A 30 5.11 1.77 8.30
C GLY A 30 5.46 3.17 7.78
N ARG A 31 6.33 3.89 8.51
CA ARG A 31 6.82 5.22 8.11
C ARG A 31 7.64 5.19 6.81
N ILE A 32 8.24 4.04 6.48
CA ILE A 32 9.08 3.91 5.28
C ILE A 32 8.27 4.13 3.99
N TRP A 33 6.96 3.86 4.01
CA TRP A 33 6.08 4.09 2.85
C TRP A 33 5.86 5.55 2.49
N GLU A 34 6.07 6.47 3.43
CA GLU A 34 5.75 7.90 3.29
C GLU A 34 6.98 8.80 3.39
N ARG A 35 8.15 8.25 3.74
CA ARG A 35 9.39 9.02 3.85
C ARG A 35 9.73 9.69 2.52
N THR A 36 9.80 11.02 2.54
CA THR A 36 10.24 11.86 1.42
C THR A 36 11.75 12.16 1.46
N VAL A 37 12.33 12.06 2.67
CA VAL A 37 13.75 12.26 2.94
C VAL A 37 14.56 10.99 2.72
N VAL A 38 15.88 11.15 2.62
CA VAL A 38 16.84 10.06 2.47
C VAL A 38 16.82 9.17 3.71
N MET A 39 16.69 7.87 3.50
CA MET A 39 16.84 6.83 4.52
C MET A 39 18.30 6.42 4.58
N HIS A 40 19.04 7.05 5.49
CA HIS A 40 20.46 6.75 5.70
C HIS A 40 20.65 5.34 6.27
N SER A 41 21.64 4.61 5.73
CA SER A 41 22.08 3.37 6.33
C SER A 41 22.85 3.65 7.63
N LYS A 42 22.91 2.69 8.56
CA LYS A 42 23.67 2.82 9.80
C LYS A 42 25.16 3.15 9.57
N LYS A 43 25.69 2.76 8.40
CA LYS A 43 27.09 2.98 7.99
C LYS A 43 27.30 4.33 7.27
N CYS A 44 26.28 5.17 7.16
CA CYS A 44 26.35 6.45 6.44
C CYS A 44 27.16 7.48 7.23
N LYS A 45 28.42 7.71 6.84
CA LYS A 45 29.31 8.73 7.42
C LYS A 45 29.12 10.11 6.77
N GLY A 46 27.89 10.57 6.64
CA GLY A 46 27.56 11.89 6.04
C GLY A 46 27.62 11.97 4.50
N LYS A 47 28.24 11.02 3.80
CA LYS A 47 28.17 10.92 2.32
C LYS A 47 27.19 9.82 1.89
N CYS A 48 26.12 10.20 1.19
CA CYS A 48 25.04 9.29 0.80
C CYS A 48 25.47 8.33 -0.34
N GLY A 49 25.69 7.07 0.00
CA GLY A 49 25.99 5.99 -0.96
C GLY A 49 24.77 5.25 -1.50
N PRO A 50 24.96 4.13 -2.24
CA PRO A 50 23.86 3.29 -2.76
C PRO A 50 23.01 2.66 -1.66
N THR A 51 23.55 2.49 -0.46
CA THR A 51 22.82 1.95 0.71
C THR A 51 21.90 2.98 1.38
N CYS A 52 22.02 4.26 1.04
CA CYS A 52 21.09 5.30 1.47
C CYS A 52 19.96 5.37 0.45
N LEU A 53 18.73 5.10 0.89
CA LEU A 53 17.59 4.89 0.01
C LEU A 53 16.66 6.10 -0.03
N LYS A 54 16.00 6.34 -1.15
CA LYS A 54 14.95 7.37 -1.27
C LYS A 54 13.72 6.80 -1.99
N ASN A 55 12.55 7.17 -1.51
CA ASN A 55 11.29 6.91 -2.20
C ASN A 55 11.14 7.83 -3.41
N LYS A 56 10.37 7.40 -4.41
CA LYS A 56 10.06 8.21 -5.59
C LYS A 56 8.59 8.61 -5.62
N GLN A 57 8.31 9.68 -6.36
CA GLN A 57 6.94 10.04 -6.73
C GLN A 57 6.46 9.07 -7.81
N HIS A 58 5.34 8.42 -7.56
CA HIS A 58 4.67 7.52 -8.49
C HIS A 58 3.27 8.03 -8.80
N THR A 59 2.76 7.60 -9.94
CA THR A 59 1.41 7.90 -10.39
C THR A 59 0.62 6.61 -10.51
N LEU A 60 -0.39 6.45 -9.66
CA LEU A 60 -1.28 5.30 -9.66
C LEU A 60 -2.58 5.64 -10.37
N ARG A 61 -3.10 4.70 -11.17
CA ARG A 61 -4.36 4.85 -11.92
C ARG A 61 -5.34 3.78 -11.46
N ILE A 62 -6.23 4.18 -10.57
CA ILE A 62 -7.27 3.34 -9.98
C ILE A 62 -8.64 3.63 -10.59
N SER A 63 -9.58 2.69 -10.54
CA SER A 63 -10.96 2.95 -10.97
C SER A 63 -11.63 4.01 -10.09
N GLU A 64 -12.51 4.80 -10.68
CA GLU A 64 -13.28 5.82 -9.97
C GLU A 64 -14.15 5.22 -8.86
N ALA A 65 -14.78 4.08 -9.13
CA ALA A 65 -15.57 3.34 -8.14
C ALA A 65 -14.73 2.97 -6.90
N PHE A 66 -13.51 2.46 -7.12
CA PHE A 66 -12.60 2.15 -6.02
C PHE A 66 -12.14 3.41 -5.28
N ALA A 67 -11.79 4.48 -6.01
CA ALA A 67 -11.42 5.76 -5.40
C ALA A 67 -12.54 6.35 -4.52
N LYS A 68 -13.80 6.28 -4.97
CA LYS A 68 -14.99 6.72 -4.21
C LYS A 68 -15.17 5.87 -2.95
N ALA A 69 -15.03 4.55 -3.08
CA ALA A 69 -15.14 3.62 -1.96
C ALA A 69 -14.03 3.81 -0.90
N LEU A 70 -12.81 4.16 -1.30
CA LEU A 70 -11.74 4.51 -0.37
C LEU A 70 -12.00 5.83 0.37
N LYS A 71 -12.70 6.78 -0.24
CA LYS A 71 -13.06 8.06 0.38
C LYS A 71 -14.23 7.93 1.36
N SER A 72 -15.14 6.98 1.16
CA SER A 72 -16.34 6.82 1.99
C SER A 72 -16.07 6.16 3.34
N LYS A 73 -14.94 5.48 3.54
CA LYS A 73 -14.57 4.89 4.85
C LYS A 73 -14.28 5.98 5.88
N THR A 74 -15.19 6.14 6.84
CA THR A 74 -15.04 6.96 8.03
C THR A 74 -14.01 6.35 8.99
N GLY A 75 -13.08 7.16 9.50
CA GLY A 75 -12.20 6.74 10.58
C GLY A 75 -12.96 6.62 11.91
N PRO A 76 -12.39 5.94 12.92
CA PRO A 76 -12.99 5.86 14.26
C PRO A 76 -13.29 7.25 14.80
N LYS A 77 -14.53 7.48 15.27
CA LYS A 77 -15.02 8.78 15.75
C LYS A 77 -14.26 9.32 16.98
N GLU A 78 -13.49 8.47 17.66
CA GLU A 78 -12.94 8.73 19.00
C GLU A 78 -11.43 9.00 19.04
N ARG A 79 -10.74 9.05 17.89
CA ARG A 79 -9.33 9.47 17.91
C ARG A 79 -9.27 10.85 18.56
N ARG A 80 -8.39 11.05 19.53
CA ARG A 80 -8.18 12.32 20.25
C ARG A 80 -6.74 12.78 19.99
N SER A 81 -6.52 14.03 19.59
CA SER A 81 -5.19 14.64 19.44
C SER A 81 -5.10 15.90 20.28
N SER A 82 -4.05 15.97 21.10
CA SER A 82 -3.69 17.18 21.83
C SER A 82 -3.09 18.23 20.89
N ARG A 83 -3.44 19.50 21.10
CA ARG A 83 -2.85 20.66 20.40
C ARG A 83 -1.50 21.09 20.96
N VAL A 84 -1.09 20.57 22.12
CA VAL A 84 0.07 21.06 22.86
C VAL A 84 1.17 20.00 22.89
N PRO A 85 2.44 20.35 22.61
CA PRO A 85 3.58 19.50 22.93
C PRO A 85 3.65 19.31 24.46
N GLY A 86 3.51 18.08 24.95
CA GLY A 86 3.58 17.75 26.38
C GLY A 86 2.27 17.24 26.97
N SER A 87 2.18 17.20 28.30
CA SER A 87 0.97 16.82 29.02
C SER A 87 -0.18 17.75 28.66
N THR A 88 -1.34 17.19 28.34
CA THR A 88 -2.51 17.99 27.92
C THR A 88 -3.12 18.66 29.15
N PRO A 89 -3.23 20.00 29.22
CA PRO A 89 -3.67 20.71 30.41
C PRO A 89 -5.11 20.37 30.84
N ASP A 90 -6.01 20.22 29.87
CA ASP A 90 -7.40 19.79 30.08
C ASP A 90 -8.04 19.30 28.75
N ASP A 91 -9.26 18.75 28.84
CA ASP A 91 -10.01 18.18 27.70
C ASP A 91 -10.40 19.21 26.62
N SER A 92 -10.32 20.52 26.87
CA SER A 92 -10.58 21.57 25.87
C SER A 92 -9.48 21.67 24.81
N TYR A 93 -8.27 21.18 25.13
CA TYR A 93 -7.14 21.07 24.20
C TYR A 93 -7.12 19.76 23.41
N ILE A 94 -8.06 18.86 23.71
CA ILE A 94 -8.25 17.60 23.02
C ILE A 94 -9.20 17.81 21.85
N GLN A 95 -8.68 17.73 20.62
CA GLN A 95 -9.51 17.65 19.43
C GLN A 95 -9.74 16.20 19.03
N PRO A 96 -10.79 15.91 18.25
CA PRO A 96 -10.83 14.70 17.45
C PRO A 96 -9.55 14.61 16.60
N GLY A 97 -8.74 13.58 16.84
CA GLY A 97 -7.51 13.27 16.15
C GLY A 97 -7.72 13.34 14.64
N GLN A 98 -6.96 14.22 14.00
CA GLN A 98 -7.08 14.45 12.57
C GLN A 98 -6.87 13.14 11.81
N ARG A 99 -7.79 12.89 10.86
CA ARG A 99 -7.71 11.76 9.94
C ARG A 99 -6.37 11.85 9.18
N ALA A 100 -5.75 10.72 8.85
CA ALA A 100 -4.83 10.70 7.73
C ALA A 100 -5.66 10.88 6.44
N LYS A 101 -5.92 12.14 6.07
CA LYS A 101 -6.79 12.51 4.95
C LYS A 101 -6.01 12.31 3.65
N GLY A 102 -6.56 11.52 2.72
CA GLY A 102 -6.11 11.48 1.34
C GLY A 102 -6.03 10.07 0.74
N LEU A 103 -6.34 9.99 -0.56
CA LEU A 103 -6.17 8.78 -1.36
C LEU A 103 -4.77 8.15 -1.21
N PRO A 104 -3.65 8.91 -1.15
CA PRO A 104 -2.33 8.31 -0.97
C PRO A 104 -2.18 7.46 0.30
N HIS A 105 -2.71 7.93 1.44
CA HIS A 105 -2.65 7.18 2.69
C HIS A 105 -3.48 5.90 2.60
N GLN A 106 -4.71 6.00 2.10
CA GLN A 106 -5.59 4.83 1.91
C GLN A 106 -4.97 3.80 0.96
N LEU A 107 -4.32 4.25 -0.11
CA LEU A 107 -3.64 3.37 -1.05
C LEU A 107 -2.47 2.64 -0.42
N ARG A 108 -1.58 3.31 0.35
CA ARG A 108 -0.50 2.61 1.08
C ARG A 108 -1.04 1.55 2.02
N ARG A 109 -2.13 1.85 2.73
CA ARG A 109 -2.79 0.87 3.60
C ARG A 109 -3.31 -0.33 2.80
N HIS A 110 -4.01 -0.09 1.69
CA HIS A 110 -4.51 -1.17 0.83
C HIS A 110 -3.39 -2.00 0.19
N MET A 111 -2.26 -1.38 -0.17
CA MET A 111 -1.08 -2.11 -0.62
C MET A 111 -0.51 -2.99 0.48
N CYS A 112 -0.40 -2.50 1.72
CA CYS A 112 0.05 -3.33 2.84
C CYS A 112 -0.88 -4.52 3.07
N LEU A 113 -2.20 -4.32 2.98
CA LEU A 113 -3.15 -5.43 3.08
C LEU A 113 -2.97 -6.43 1.94
N LEU A 114 -2.76 -5.95 0.71
CA LEU A 114 -2.49 -6.80 -0.44
C LEU A 114 -1.23 -7.65 -0.26
N PHE A 115 -0.11 -7.04 0.14
CA PHE A 115 1.15 -7.75 0.29
C PHE A 115 1.23 -8.64 1.53
N GLU A 116 0.43 -8.39 2.57
CA GLU A 116 0.31 -9.31 3.71
C GLU A 116 -0.41 -10.60 3.32
N MET A 117 -1.32 -10.57 2.34
CA MET A 117 -1.99 -11.80 1.88
C MET A 117 -0.97 -12.84 1.42
N SER A 118 -1.28 -14.11 1.67
CA SER A 118 -0.48 -15.21 1.16
C SER A 118 -0.51 -15.24 -0.37
N ASN A 119 0.55 -15.78 -0.99
CA ASN A 119 0.62 -15.86 -2.44
C ASN A 119 -0.54 -16.71 -3.00
N GLU A 120 -0.91 -17.78 -2.31
CA GLU A 120 -2.02 -18.69 -2.64
C GLU A 120 -3.37 -17.97 -2.56
N ARG A 121 -3.52 -16.99 -1.66
CA ARG A 121 -4.74 -16.17 -1.59
C ARG A 121 -4.82 -15.22 -2.78
N ILE A 122 -3.70 -14.62 -3.18
CA ILE A 122 -3.63 -13.77 -4.38
C ILE A 122 -3.89 -14.59 -5.64
N GLN A 123 -3.32 -15.80 -5.73
CA GLN A 123 -3.54 -16.74 -6.82
C GLN A 123 -5.03 -17.08 -6.96
N ARG A 124 -5.67 -17.56 -5.89
CA ARG A 124 -7.12 -17.87 -5.90
C ARG A 124 -7.96 -16.68 -6.35
N MET A 125 -7.67 -15.48 -5.85
CA MET A 125 -8.37 -14.26 -6.28
C MET A 125 -8.27 -14.01 -7.79
N LEU A 126 -7.15 -14.36 -8.43
CA LEU A 126 -6.98 -14.23 -9.87
C LEU A 126 -7.70 -15.36 -10.62
N GLU A 127 -7.63 -16.58 -10.13
CA GLU A 127 -8.31 -17.75 -10.70
C GLU A 127 -9.84 -17.62 -10.63
N ASP A 128 -10.37 -17.02 -9.57
CA ASP A 128 -11.80 -16.77 -9.38
C ASP A 128 -12.37 -15.73 -10.37
N ASP A 129 -11.53 -14.90 -11.01
CA ASP A 129 -11.95 -13.82 -11.94
C ASP A 129 -10.98 -13.72 -13.12
N MET A 130 -10.76 -14.84 -13.81
CA MET A 130 -9.85 -14.94 -14.98
C MET A 130 -10.16 -13.95 -16.10
N GLU A 131 -11.43 -13.57 -16.24
CA GLU A 131 -11.90 -12.60 -17.24
C GLU A 131 -11.94 -11.16 -16.71
N TYR A 132 -11.24 -10.86 -15.62
CA TYR A 132 -11.26 -9.54 -14.98
C TYR A 132 -11.08 -8.40 -15.99
N LYS A 133 -12.08 -7.53 -16.06
CA LYS A 133 -12.05 -6.31 -16.88
C LYS A 133 -11.90 -5.07 -15.99
N PRO A 134 -10.80 -4.30 -16.15
CA PRO A 134 -10.65 -3.02 -15.46
C PRO A 134 -11.82 -2.09 -15.77
N LYS A 135 -12.53 -1.60 -14.74
CA LYS A 135 -13.65 -0.65 -14.93
C LYS A 135 -13.20 0.60 -15.71
N LYS A 136 -14.10 1.14 -16.55
CA LYS A 136 -13.95 2.43 -17.24
C LYS A 136 -13.88 3.57 -16.21
N GLY A 137 -13.22 4.67 -16.58
CA GLY A 137 -12.95 5.80 -15.68
C GLY A 137 -11.79 5.51 -14.72
N LYS A 138 -10.69 6.26 -14.86
CA LYS A 138 -9.51 6.13 -13.99
C LYS A 138 -9.23 7.44 -13.29
N VAL A 139 -9.04 7.38 -11.98
CA VAL A 139 -8.56 8.49 -11.16
C VAL A 139 -7.05 8.35 -11.03
N THR A 140 -6.34 9.44 -11.33
CA THR A 140 -4.89 9.54 -11.19
C THR A 140 -4.54 10.03 -9.78
N VAL A 141 -3.66 9.31 -9.10
CA VAL A 141 -3.19 9.66 -7.75
C VAL A 141 -1.66 9.69 -7.72
N GLY A 142 -1.10 10.87 -7.45
CA GLY A 142 0.33 11.03 -7.18
C GLY A 142 0.66 10.60 -5.75
N ILE A 143 1.71 9.81 -5.58
CA ILE A 143 2.12 9.27 -4.28
C ILE A 143 3.63 9.08 -4.17
N VAL A 144 4.24 9.61 -3.10
CA VAL A 144 5.63 9.26 -2.74
C VAL A 144 5.63 7.93 -2.00
N MET A 145 6.34 6.92 -2.52
CA MET A 145 6.44 5.59 -1.91
C MET A 145 7.64 4.80 -2.47
N PRO A 146 7.94 3.60 -1.94
CA PRO A 146 8.93 2.70 -2.52
C PRO A 146 8.47 2.22 -3.92
N THR A 147 9.42 1.89 -4.77
CA THR A 147 9.14 1.28 -6.08
C THR A 147 8.89 -0.20 -5.89
N LEU A 148 7.73 -0.70 -6.31
CA LEU A 148 7.32 -2.09 -6.05
C LEU A 148 7.67 -3.05 -7.20
N SER A 149 8.61 -2.69 -8.08
CA SER A 149 8.94 -3.53 -9.24
C SER A 149 9.41 -4.92 -8.83
N GLU A 150 10.39 -4.99 -7.93
CA GLU A 150 10.99 -6.25 -7.50
C GLU A 150 9.98 -7.15 -6.79
N ALA A 151 9.25 -6.63 -5.80
CA ALA A 151 8.21 -7.39 -5.11
C ALA A 151 7.10 -7.90 -6.05
N VAL A 152 6.71 -7.14 -7.07
CA VAL A 152 5.70 -7.58 -8.03
C VAL A 152 6.25 -8.60 -9.01
N ASP A 153 7.51 -8.47 -9.42
CA ASP A 153 8.18 -9.45 -10.29
C ASP A 153 8.39 -10.78 -9.56
N GLU A 154 8.78 -10.76 -8.27
CA GLU A 154 8.85 -11.96 -7.42
C GLU A 154 7.49 -12.66 -7.30
N LEU A 155 6.43 -11.88 -7.02
CA LEU A 155 5.06 -12.39 -6.96
C LEU A 155 4.62 -12.99 -8.31
N TYR A 156 4.89 -12.30 -9.41
CA TYR A 156 4.55 -12.75 -10.76
C TYR A 156 5.24 -14.07 -11.11
N CYS A 157 6.54 -14.18 -10.85
CA CYS A 157 7.30 -15.42 -11.06
C CYS A 157 6.73 -16.58 -10.25
N TRP A 158 6.38 -16.34 -8.98
CA TRP A 158 5.74 -17.35 -8.14
C TRP A 158 4.38 -17.77 -8.72
N LEU A 159 3.53 -16.81 -9.11
CA LEU A 159 2.18 -17.07 -9.63
C LEU A 159 2.22 -17.91 -10.91
N ILE A 160 3.08 -17.58 -11.86
CA ILE A 160 3.19 -18.33 -13.13
C ILE A 160 3.79 -19.72 -12.92
N LYS A 161 4.73 -19.86 -11.98
CA LYS A 161 5.24 -21.18 -11.62
C LYS A 161 4.15 -22.07 -11.02
N SER A 162 3.23 -21.47 -10.25
CA SER A 162 2.11 -22.20 -9.64
C SER A 162 0.97 -22.48 -10.62
N ASN A 163 0.62 -21.51 -11.46
CA ASN A 163 -0.40 -21.65 -12.50
C ASN A 163 0.03 -20.85 -13.76
N PRO A 164 0.51 -21.54 -14.82
CA PRO A 164 0.98 -20.91 -16.05
C PRO A 164 -0.07 -20.07 -16.79
N ASP A 165 -1.36 -20.38 -16.63
CA ASP A 165 -2.43 -19.66 -17.33
C ASP A 165 -2.58 -18.21 -16.85
N LEU A 166 -2.14 -17.93 -15.62
CA LEU A 166 -2.14 -16.58 -15.06
C LEU A 166 -1.25 -15.60 -15.83
N ARG A 167 -0.31 -16.07 -16.66
CA ARG A 167 0.51 -15.19 -17.52
C ARG A 167 -0.32 -14.29 -18.44
N PHE A 168 -1.52 -14.72 -18.79
CA PHE A 168 -2.44 -13.96 -19.65
C PHE A 168 -3.46 -13.12 -18.88
N HIS A 169 -3.47 -13.23 -17.54
CA HIS A 169 -4.46 -12.56 -16.72
C HIS A 169 -4.38 -11.03 -16.89
N PRO A 170 -5.49 -10.34 -17.20
CA PRO A 170 -5.48 -8.89 -17.49
C PRO A 170 -4.90 -8.02 -16.38
N ALA A 171 -5.00 -8.49 -15.12
CA ALA A 171 -4.40 -7.81 -13.97
C ALA A 171 -2.86 -7.85 -13.95
N LEU A 172 -2.22 -8.83 -14.59
CA LEU A 172 -0.77 -9.05 -14.55
C LEU A 172 -0.04 -8.54 -15.81
N LYS A 173 -0.76 -8.22 -16.88
CA LYS A 173 -0.21 -7.91 -18.22
C LYS A 173 0.73 -6.69 -18.32
N ARG A 174 0.89 -5.89 -17.26
CA ARG A 174 1.60 -4.60 -17.31
C ARG A 174 2.65 -4.49 -16.21
N ARG A 175 3.37 -3.36 -16.21
CA ARG A 175 4.34 -3.02 -15.16
C ARG A 175 3.69 -3.03 -13.76
N TRP A 176 4.55 -3.05 -12.73
CA TRP A 176 4.13 -3.17 -11.33
C TRP A 176 2.99 -2.24 -10.91
N ALA A 177 2.99 -0.96 -11.31
CA ALA A 177 2.02 0.02 -10.83
C ALA A 177 0.58 -0.30 -11.29
N PRO A 178 0.31 -0.52 -12.60
CA PRO A 178 -0.95 -1.09 -13.04
C PRO A 178 -1.33 -2.38 -12.31
N THR A 179 -0.40 -3.33 -12.17
CA THR A 179 -0.66 -4.64 -11.56
C THR A 179 -1.16 -4.50 -10.13
N VAL A 180 -0.45 -3.75 -9.29
CA VAL A 180 -0.85 -3.48 -7.90
C VAL A 180 -2.21 -2.77 -7.85
N CYS A 181 -2.48 -1.82 -8.74
CA CYS A 181 -3.79 -1.17 -8.81
C CYS A 181 -4.91 -2.17 -9.11
N ARG A 182 -4.71 -3.08 -10.07
CA ARG A 182 -5.71 -4.10 -10.43
C ARG A 182 -5.93 -5.08 -9.28
N LEU A 183 -4.86 -5.58 -8.67
CA LEU A 183 -4.93 -6.50 -7.53
C LEU A 183 -5.64 -5.88 -6.33
N MET A 184 -5.37 -4.60 -6.00
CA MET A 184 -6.09 -3.90 -4.94
C MET A 184 -7.59 -3.77 -5.23
N GLU A 185 -7.96 -3.51 -6.48
CA GLU A 185 -9.36 -3.40 -6.89
C GLU A 185 -10.09 -4.75 -6.83
N MET A 186 -9.43 -5.84 -7.26
CA MET A 186 -9.97 -7.20 -7.15
C MET A 186 -10.15 -7.60 -5.68
N HIS A 187 -9.12 -7.37 -4.85
CA HIS A 187 -9.20 -7.66 -3.42
C HIS A 187 -10.32 -6.86 -2.74
N TRP A 188 -10.48 -5.58 -3.11
CA TRP A 188 -11.58 -4.79 -2.61
C TRP A 188 -12.94 -5.35 -3.00
N LYS A 189 -13.12 -5.73 -4.27
CA LYS A 189 -14.36 -6.35 -4.77
C LYS A 189 -14.68 -7.58 -3.94
N LEU A 190 -13.73 -8.51 -3.75
CA LEU A 190 -13.96 -9.71 -2.93
C LEU A 190 -14.39 -9.41 -1.50
N MET A 191 -13.79 -8.42 -0.85
CA MET A 191 -14.10 -8.08 0.54
C MET A 191 -15.44 -7.35 0.74
N HIS A 192 -16.08 -6.88 -0.33
CA HIS A 192 -17.30 -6.07 -0.27
C HIS A 192 -18.33 -6.50 -1.34
N SER A 193 -18.20 -7.72 -1.86
CA SER A 193 -19.25 -8.36 -2.65
C SER A 193 -20.25 -8.93 -1.64
N ASN A 194 -21.45 -8.35 -1.60
CA ASN A 194 -22.60 -8.96 -0.94
C ASN A 194 -23.17 -10.04 -1.86
#